data_AF-D6M5P0-F1
#
_entry.id   AF-D6M5P0-F1
#
_cell.length_a   1.000
_cell.length_b   1.000
_cell.length_c   1.000
_cell.angle_alpha   90.00
_cell.angle_beta   90.00
_cell.angle_gamma   90.00
#
_symmetry.space_group_name_H-M   'P 1'
#
loop_
_entity.id
_entity.type
_entity.pdbx_description
1 polymer ?
#
loop_
_entity_poly.entity_id
_entity_poly.type
_entity_poly.pdbx_seq_one_letter_code
_entity_poly.pdbx_strand_id
1 'polypeptide(L)'
;MPRMTRTVVAWITGVVLFLETFGLVLLCLTLGAVVDNQSMSLAGTDPDAVVTGSYVLAAVAGLFLCACAVVALRCALRRRAPVRTGRVLLIVAAVTHGVLAAVSLALLGPAVFLGLLLVLALLVLILVSPDAAPAGPEVSPSTTP
;
A
#
# COMPACT_ATOMS: atom_id res chain seq x y z
N MET A 1 11.07 -18.68 3.48
CA MET A 1 9.60 -18.74 3.28
C MET A 1 9.32 -19.50 1.98
N PRO A 2 8.50 -20.56 1.97
CA PRO A 2 8.24 -21.31 0.75
C PRO A 2 7.63 -20.39 -0.30
N ARG A 3 8.01 -20.56 -1.58
CA ARG A 3 7.62 -19.68 -2.70
C ARG A 3 6.10 -19.43 -2.77
N MET A 4 5.30 -20.38 -2.28
CA MET A 4 3.84 -20.32 -2.19
C MET A 4 3.37 -19.19 -1.25
N THR A 5 3.93 -19.08 -0.04
CA THR A 5 3.50 -18.07 0.94
C THR A 5 3.79 -16.64 0.47
N ARG A 6 4.95 -16.40 -0.16
CA ARG A 6 5.26 -15.08 -0.74
C ARG A 6 4.26 -14.68 -1.83
N THR A 7 3.88 -15.64 -2.67
CA THR A 7 2.92 -15.42 -3.75
C THR A 7 1.53 -15.09 -3.20
N VAL A 8 1.09 -15.83 -2.18
CA VAL A 8 -0.19 -15.59 -1.48
C VAL A 8 -0.20 -14.22 -0.80
N VAL A 9 0.86 -13.87 -0.07
CA VAL A 9 0.99 -12.56 0.59
C VAL A 9 0.94 -11.44 -0.44
N ALA A 10 1.66 -11.56 -1.56
CA ALA A 10 1.66 -10.55 -2.61
C ALA A 10 0.26 -10.37 -3.25
N TRP A 11 -0.49 -11.45 -3.43
CA TRP A 11 -1.88 -11.40 -3.89
C TRP A 11 -2.79 -10.70 -2.89
N ILE A 12 -2.75 -11.11 -1.62
CA ILE A 12 -3.56 -10.52 -0.55
C ILE A 12 -3.26 -9.03 -0.43
N THR A 13 -1.98 -8.65 -0.39
CA THR A 13 -1.55 -7.25 -0.30
C THR A 13 -2.06 -6.44 -1.48
N GLY A 14 -1.94 -6.98 -2.70
CA GLY A 14 -2.44 -6.31 -3.91
C GLY A 14 -3.95 -6.06 -3.88
N VAL A 15 -4.73 -7.06 -3.46
CA VAL A 15 -6.20 -6.95 -3.34
C VAL A 15 -6.58 -5.95 -2.26
N VAL A 16 -5.94 -6.02 -1.08
CA VAL A 16 -6.23 -5.11 0.03
C VAL A 16 -5.93 -3.66 -0.34
N LEU A 17 -4.75 -3.37 -0.90
CA LEU A 17 -4.39 -2.02 -1.36
C LEU A 17 -5.35 -1.49 -2.44
N PHE A 18 -5.83 -2.38 -3.31
CA PHE A 18 -6.82 -2.01 -4.32
C PHE A 18 -8.15 -1.65 -3.66
N LEU A 19 -8.64 -2.44 -2.70
CA LEU A 19 -9.86 -2.13 -1.94
C LEU A 19 -9.72 -0.83 -1.13
N GLU A 20 -8.57 -0.61 -0.50
CA GLU A 20 -8.28 0.64 0.22
C GLU A 20 -8.29 1.84 -0.71
N THR A 21 -7.82 1.68 -1.96
CA THR A 21 -7.90 2.74 -2.97
C THR A 21 -9.36 3.17 -3.17
N PHE A 22 -10.30 2.23 -3.34
CA PHE A 22 -11.71 2.57 -3.46
C PHE A 22 -12.26 3.19 -2.18
N GLY A 23 -11.95 2.59 -1.03
CA GLY A 23 -12.42 3.09 0.27
C GLY A 23 -11.98 4.53 0.52
N LEU A 24 -10.70 4.84 0.29
CA LEU A 24 -10.13 6.17 0.47
C LEU A 24 -10.71 7.18 -0.51
N VAL A 25 -10.79 6.83 -1.81
CA VAL A 25 -11.34 7.73 -2.83
C VAL A 25 -12.81 8.03 -2.54
N LEU A 26 -13.62 7.01 -2.27
CA LEU A 26 -15.04 7.19 -1.93
C LEU A 26 -15.20 8.04 -0.66
N LEU A 27 -14.38 7.79 0.36
CA LEU A 27 -14.41 8.56 1.60
C LEU A 27 -14.09 10.04 1.35
N CYS A 28 -12.97 10.35 0.68
CA CYS A 28 -12.57 11.73 0.40
C CYS A 28 -13.55 12.45 -0.52
N LEU A 29 -14.12 11.76 -1.52
CA LEU A 29 -15.15 12.34 -2.39
C LEU A 29 -16.43 12.67 -1.61
N THR A 30 -16.87 11.75 -0.74
CA THR A 30 -18.07 11.93 0.08
C THR A 30 -17.88 13.05 1.10
N LEU A 31 -16.74 13.07 1.80
CA LEU A 31 -16.43 14.13 2.75
C LEU A 31 -16.33 15.50 2.06
N GLY A 32 -15.68 15.55 0.89
CA GLY A 32 -15.62 16.77 0.07
C GLY A 32 -17.01 17.28 -0.29
N ALA A 33 -17.89 16.40 -0.79
CA ALA A 33 -19.27 16.77 -1.14
C ALA A 33 -20.10 17.22 0.08
N VAL A 34 -19.91 16.59 1.24
CA VAL A 34 -20.59 16.99 2.48
C VAL A 34 -20.13 18.37 2.95
N VAL A 35 -18.82 18.63 2.93
CA VAL A 35 -18.26 19.95 3.31
C VAL A 35 -18.77 21.04 2.38
N ASP A 36 -18.76 20.78 1.07
CA ASP A 36 -19.26 21.68 0.04
C ASP A 36 -20.74 22.05 0.30
N ASN A 37 -21.57 21.05 0.57
CA ASN A 37 -23.00 21.25 0.80
C ASN A 37 -23.34 21.89 2.16
N GLN A 38 -22.41 21.90 3.12
CA GLN A 38 -22.62 22.49 4.44
C GLN A 38 -21.93 23.84 4.62
N SER A 39 -21.10 24.30 3.68
CA SER A 39 -20.40 25.59 3.73
C SER A 39 -19.77 25.90 5.11
N MET A 40 -19.28 24.86 5.80
CA MET A 40 -18.74 25.01 7.15
C MET A 40 -17.30 25.49 7.09
N SER A 41 -17.06 26.67 7.67
CA SER A 41 -15.70 27.14 7.94
C SER A 41 -15.11 26.33 9.10
N LEU A 42 -14.15 25.45 8.80
CA LEU A 42 -13.36 24.76 9.82
C LEU A 42 -12.30 25.72 10.34
N ALA A 43 -12.55 26.30 11.52
CA ALA A 43 -11.61 27.20 12.22
C ALA A 43 -11.15 28.42 11.38
N GLY A 44 -12.04 29.01 10.58
CA GLY A 44 -11.71 30.15 9.72
C GLY A 44 -11.06 29.78 8.39
N THR A 45 -10.87 28.48 8.12
CA THR A 45 -10.37 27.99 6.83
C THR A 45 -11.45 28.15 5.76
N ASP A 46 -11.03 28.57 4.57
CA ASP A 46 -11.86 28.68 3.38
C ASP A 46 -12.41 27.28 2.99
N PRO A 47 -13.74 27.08 2.97
CA PRO A 47 -14.37 25.81 2.59
C PRO A 47 -13.89 25.30 1.22
N ASP A 48 -13.68 26.20 0.25
CA ASP A 48 -13.26 25.83 -1.10
C ASP A 48 -11.86 25.17 -1.10
N ALA A 49 -10.99 25.63 -0.20
CA ALA A 49 -9.67 25.03 -0.01
C ALA A 49 -9.76 23.62 0.60
N VAL A 50 -10.70 23.38 1.51
CA VAL A 50 -10.93 22.06 2.14
C VAL A 50 -11.51 21.07 1.13
N VAL A 51 -12.49 21.51 0.32
CA VAL A 51 -13.10 20.69 -0.74
C VAL A 51 -12.07 20.34 -1.81
N THR A 52 -11.35 21.33 -2.33
CA THR A 52 -10.30 21.11 -3.34
C THR A 52 -9.20 20.21 -2.80
N GLY A 53 -8.75 20.45 -1.56
CA GLY A 53 -7.76 19.61 -0.88
C GLY A 53 -8.21 18.16 -0.75
N SER A 54 -9.49 17.92 -0.43
CA SER A 54 -10.06 16.58 -0.31
C SER A 54 -10.05 15.83 -1.64
N TYR A 55 -10.39 16.50 -2.74
CA TYR A 55 -10.37 15.89 -4.08
C TYR A 55 -8.94 15.64 -4.59
N VAL A 56 -8.02 16.59 -4.38
CA VAL A 56 -6.61 16.40 -4.72
C VAL A 56 -6.01 15.25 -3.92
N LEU A 57 -6.30 15.18 -2.62
CA LEU A 57 -5.88 14.07 -1.76
C LEU A 57 -6.44 12.73 -2.28
N ALA A 58 -7.73 12.67 -2.62
CA ALA A 58 -8.35 11.48 -3.18
C ALA A 58 -7.62 11.00 -4.45
N ALA A 59 -7.35 11.92 -5.38
CA ALA A 59 -6.69 11.61 -6.64
C ALA A 59 -5.24 11.14 -6.43
N VAL A 60 -4.43 11.90 -5.69
CA VAL A 60 -3.01 11.61 -5.49
C VAL A 60 -2.82 10.33 -4.68
N ALA A 61 -3.53 10.19 -3.56
CA ALA A 61 -3.42 9.01 -2.72
C ALA A 61 -4.02 7.77 -3.41
N GLY A 62 -5.11 7.94 -4.15
CA GLY A 62 -5.71 6.87 -4.94
C GLY A 62 -4.76 6.34 -6.03
N LEU A 63 -4.12 7.24 -6.79
CA LEU A 63 -3.11 6.87 -7.78
C LEU A 63 -1.91 6.17 -7.15
N PHE A 64 -1.45 6.68 -6.01
CA PHE A 64 -0.33 6.10 -5.26
C PHE A 64 -0.63 4.67 -4.77
N LEU A 65 -1.78 4.47 -4.12
CA LEU A 65 -2.19 3.15 -3.63
C LEU A 65 -2.46 2.17 -4.77
N CYS A 66 -3.08 2.64 -5.87
CA CYS A 66 -3.28 1.83 -7.07
C CYS A 66 -1.94 1.38 -7.68
N ALA A 67 -0.96 2.28 -7.76
CA ALA A 67 0.38 1.92 -8.22
C ALA A 67 1.05 0.88 -7.31
N CYS A 68 0.91 1.01 -5.98
CA CYS A 68 1.40 0.02 -5.02
C CYS A 68 0.72 -1.35 -5.20
N ALA A 69 -0.61 -1.36 -5.37
CA ALA A 69 -1.40 -2.57 -5.62
C ALA A 69 -0.92 -3.28 -6.90
N VAL A 70 -0.73 -2.53 -7.99
CA VAL A 70 -0.20 -3.06 -9.25
C VAL A 70 1.19 -3.67 -9.06
N VAL A 71 2.10 -3.03 -8.31
CA VAL A 71 3.42 -3.59 -8.01
C VAL A 71 3.30 -4.90 -7.24
N ALA A 72 2.48 -4.95 -6.18
CA ALA A 72 2.26 -6.16 -5.40
C ALA A 72 1.68 -7.31 -6.25
N LEU A 73 0.66 -7.03 -7.07
CA LEU A 73 0.06 -8.00 -7.98
C LEU A 73 1.05 -8.49 -9.04
N ARG A 74 1.90 -7.61 -9.59
CA ARG A 74 2.96 -8.01 -10.53
C ARG A 74 3.98 -8.94 -9.87
N CYS A 75 4.34 -8.71 -8.61
CA CYS A 75 5.19 -9.63 -7.85
C CYS A 75 4.54 -11.00 -7.69
N ALA A 76 3.24 -11.03 -7.40
CA ALA A 76 2.46 -12.25 -7.26
C ALA A 76 2.40 -13.05 -8.58
N LEU A 77 2.06 -12.37 -9.69
CA LEU A 77 1.94 -12.97 -11.02
C LEU A 77 3.28 -13.47 -11.57
N ARG A 78 4.34 -12.65 -11.44
CA ARG A 78 5.67 -12.99 -11.98
C ARG A 78 6.46 -13.93 -11.09
N ARG A 79 5.98 -14.18 -9.85
CA ARG A 79 6.68 -14.93 -8.80
C ARG A 79 8.10 -14.39 -8.53
N ARG A 80 8.35 -13.13 -8.88
CA ARG A 80 9.62 -12.41 -8.72
C ARG A 80 9.46 -11.29 -7.72
N ALA A 81 10.55 -10.91 -7.08
CA ALA A 81 10.58 -9.80 -6.16
C ALA A 81 10.42 -8.45 -6.89
N PRO A 82 9.99 -7.39 -6.18
CA PRO A 82 9.85 -6.07 -6.77
C PRO A 82 11.21 -5.52 -7.21
N VAL A 83 11.23 -4.92 -8.41
CA VAL A 83 12.38 -4.14 -8.89
C VAL A 83 12.62 -2.91 -8.00
N ARG A 84 13.82 -2.31 -8.07
CA ARG A 84 14.24 -1.21 -7.17
C ARG A 84 13.21 -0.08 -7.05
N THR A 85 12.59 0.35 -8.15
CA THR A 85 11.55 1.38 -8.15
C THR A 85 10.28 0.94 -7.43
N GLY A 86 9.80 -0.28 -7.69
CA GLY A 86 8.66 -0.86 -6.98
C GLY A 86 8.93 -1.03 -5.49
N ARG A 87 10.16 -1.35 -5.11
CA ARG A 87 10.58 -1.46 -3.71
C ARG A 87 10.51 -0.10 -2.99
N VAL A 88 10.99 0.98 -3.61
CA VAL A 88 10.86 2.35 -3.07
C VAL A 88 9.39 2.71 -2.87
N LEU A 89 8.55 2.45 -3.87
CA LEU A 89 7.12 2.74 -3.80
C LEU A 89 6.44 2.03 -2.61
N LEU A 90 6.73 0.74 -2.42
CA LEU A 90 6.20 -0.05 -1.30
C LEU A 90 6.76 0.40 0.06
N ILE A 91 8.01 0.87 0.12
CA ILE A 91 8.59 1.45 1.34
C ILE A 91 7.85 2.73 1.72
N VAL A 92 7.61 3.62 0.76
CA VAL A 92 6.83 4.85 0.99
C VAL A 92 5.44 4.48 1.52
N ALA A 93 4.79 3.47 0.92
CA ALA A 93 3.48 3.02 1.38
C ALA A 93 3.53 2.50 2.82
N ALA A 94 4.54 1.70 3.16
CA ALA A 94 4.73 1.20 4.51
C ALA A 94 4.94 2.33 5.53
N VAL A 95 5.76 3.33 5.19
CA VAL A 95 5.97 4.51 6.06
C VAL A 95 4.66 5.27 6.26
N THR A 96 3.92 5.55 5.19
CA THR A 96 2.63 6.24 5.26
C THR A 96 1.63 5.47 6.14
N HIS A 97 1.52 4.15 5.98
CA HIS A 97 0.64 3.33 6.82
C HIS A 97 1.09 3.30 8.27
N GLY A 98 2.40 3.27 8.55
CA GLY A 98 2.91 3.34 9.92
C GLY A 98 2.53 4.65 10.61
N VAL A 99 2.68 5.78 9.92
CA VAL A 99 2.27 7.09 10.43
C VAL A 99 0.75 7.15 10.64
N LEU A 100 -0.03 6.70 9.65
CA LEU A 100 -1.50 6.67 9.75
C LEU A 100 -1.98 5.76 10.87
N ALA A 101 -1.34 4.61 11.09
CA ALA A 101 -1.68 3.70 12.18
C ALA A 101 -1.45 4.38 13.53
N ALA A 102 -0.30 5.03 13.72
CA ALA A 102 0.00 5.76 14.95
C ALA A 102 -1.04 6.86 15.24
N VAL A 103 -1.41 7.65 14.22
CA VAL A 103 -2.45 8.69 14.34
C VAL A 103 -3.82 8.06 14.65
N SER A 104 -4.16 6.97 13.98
CA SER A 104 -5.47 6.29 14.14
C SER A 104 -5.65 5.67 15.52
N LEU A 105 -4.59 5.15 16.12
CA LEU A 105 -4.65 4.64 17.48
C LEU A 105 -5.09 5.72 18.48
N ALA A 106 -4.65 6.97 18.26
CA ALA A 106 -5.00 8.10 19.10
C ALA A 106 -6.38 8.71 18.79
N LEU A 107 -6.78 8.79 17.52
CA LEU A 107 -7.95 9.57 17.09
C LEU A 107 -9.17 8.74 16.65
N LEU A 108 -8.94 7.58 16.05
CA LEU A 108 -9.97 6.78 15.35
C LEU A 108 -10.29 5.46 16.06
N GLY A 109 -9.46 5.08 17.03
CA GLY A 109 -9.63 3.89 17.85
C GLY A 109 -8.91 2.64 17.33
N PRO A 110 -8.93 1.56 18.13
CA PRO A 110 -8.08 0.40 17.91
C PRO A 110 -8.46 -0.40 16.65
N ALA A 111 -9.72 -0.41 16.23
CA ALA A 111 -10.16 -1.15 15.05
C ALA A 111 -9.48 -0.62 13.76
N VAL A 112 -9.47 0.71 13.57
CA VAL A 112 -8.82 1.36 12.43
C VAL A 112 -7.30 1.16 12.49
N PHE A 113 -6.73 1.31 13.68
CA PHE A 113 -5.31 1.02 13.92
C PHE A 113 -4.92 -0.40 13.49
N LEU A 114 -5.67 -1.41 13.91
CA LEU A 114 -5.37 -2.81 13.57
C LEU A 114 -5.50 -3.08 12.07
N GLY A 115 -6.47 -2.45 11.40
CA GLY A 115 -6.60 -2.51 9.94
C GLY A 115 -5.34 -1.98 9.25
N LEU A 116 -4.90 -0.77 9.59
CA LEU A 116 -3.69 -0.16 9.02
C LEU A 116 -2.42 -0.95 9.36
N LEU A 117 -2.35 -1.49 10.59
CA LEU A 117 -1.24 -2.32 11.05
C LEU A 117 -1.16 -3.65 10.27
N LEU A 118 -2.32 -4.24 9.92
CA LEU A 118 -2.38 -5.43 9.09
C LEU A 118 -1.81 -5.17 7.70
N VAL A 119 -2.19 -4.06 7.06
CA VAL A 119 -1.65 -3.67 5.75
C VAL A 119 -0.16 -3.38 5.83
N LEU A 120 0.28 -2.69 6.87
CA LEU A 120 1.70 -2.48 7.13
C LEU A 120 2.46 -3.80 7.25
N ALA A 121 1.94 -4.76 8.01
CA ALA A 121 2.56 -6.07 8.18
C ALA A 121 2.69 -6.82 6.84
N LEU A 122 1.65 -6.76 6.00
CA LEU A 122 1.66 -7.33 4.65
C LEU A 122 2.73 -6.69 3.76
N LEU A 123 2.83 -5.36 3.75
CA LEU A 123 3.86 -4.62 3.01
C LEU A 123 5.28 -4.99 3.46
N VAL A 124 5.52 -5.01 4.78
CA VAL A 124 6.83 -5.38 5.35
C VAL A 124 7.19 -6.83 4.99
N LEU A 125 6.22 -7.73 5.02
CA LEU A 125 6.44 -9.13 4.67
C LEU A 125 6.88 -9.30 3.21
N ILE A 126 6.36 -8.48 2.28
CA ILE A 126 6.86 -8.44 0.89
C ILE A 126 8.30 -7.90 0.85
N LEU A 127 8.59 -6.82 1.57
CA LEU A 127 9.88 -6.12 1.52
C LEU A 127 11.05 -6.91 2.14
N VAL A 128 10.77 -7.70 3.18
CA VAL A 128 11.76 -8.51 3.91
C VAL A 128 11.91 -9.91 3.29
N SER A 129 10.96 -10.34 2.45
CA SER A 129 11.05 -11.63 1.76
C SER A 129 12.27 -11.70 0.83
N PRO A 130 13.17 -12.69 1.01
CA PRO A 130 14.36 -12.82 0.18
C PRO A 130 14.03 -12.99 -1.30
N ASP A 131 14.87 -12.42 -2.16
CA ASP A 131 14.88 -12.74 -3.58
C ASP A 131 15.18 -14.23 -3.75
N ALA A 132 14.51 -14.89 -4.71
CA ALA A 132 14.88 -16.27 -5.01
C ALA A 132 16.31 -16.22 -5.55
N ALA A 133 17.27 -16.76 -4.79
CA ALA A 133 18.66 -16.82 -5.22
C ALA A 133 18.71 -17.41 -6.64
N PRO A 134 19.44 -16.77 -7.58
CA PRO A 134 19.68 -17.40 -8.87
C PRO A 134 20.27 -18.78 -8.57
N ALA A 135 19.75 -19.82 -9.22
CA ALA A 135 20.38 -21.13 -9.19
C ALA A 135 21.83 -20.90 -9.60
N GLY A 136 22.76 -21.04 -8.66
CA GLY A 136 24.18 -20.90 -8.95
C GLY A 136 24.55 -21.89 -10.05
N PRO A 137 25.56 -21.59 -10.90
CA PRO A 137 25.98 -22.49 -11.96
C PRO A 137 26.17 -23.89 -11.36
N GLU A 138 25.37 -24.83 -11.86
CA GLU A 138 25.48 -26.23 -11.51
C GLU A 138 26.88 -26.67 -11.93
N VAL A 139 27.78 -26.77 -10.95
CA VAL A 139 29.11 -27.32 -11.19
C VAL A 139 28.87 -28.78 -11.51
N SER A 140 28.72 -29.11 -12.79
CA SER A 140 28.76 -30.48 -13.25
C SER A 140 30.09 -31.05 -12.76
N PRO A 141 30.09 -32.15 -11.97
CA PRO A 141 31.32 -32.82 -11.62
C PRO A 141 31.94 -33.26 -12.93
N SER A 142 33.03 -32.58 -13.32
CA SER A 142 33.82 -32.94 -14.48
C SER A 142 34.31 -34.35 -14.27
N THR A 143 33.63 -35.32 -14.88
CA THR A 143 34.11 -36.68 -14.98
C THR A 143 35.28 -36.62 -15.97
N THR A 144 36.50 -36.64 -15.45
CA THR A 144 37.70 -36.80 -16.26
C THR A 144 38.28 -38.16 -15.91
N PRO A 145 38.64 -38.99 -16.91
CA PRO A 145 38.92 -40.42 -16.78
C PRO A 145 40.18 -40.76 -15.97
#